data_AF-A0AAI8M998-F1
#
_entry.id   AF-A0AAI8M998-F1
#
_cell.length_a   1.000
_cell.length_b   1.000
_cell.length_c   1.000
_cell.angle_alpha   90.00
_cell.angle_beta   90.00
_cell.angle_gamma   90.00
#
_symmetry.space_group_name_H-M   'P 1'
#
loop_
_entity.id
_entity.type
_entity.pdbx_description
1 polymer ?
#
loop_
_entity_poly.entity_id
_entity_poly.type
_entity_poly.pdbx_seq_one_letter_code
_entity_poly.pdbx_strand_id
1 'polypeptide(L)'
;MFKRSEQDKRPQVQIFVDGVAVAARQGDTVSAALLASSQDVRRSTAVSGAPRLPYCMMGVCFDCLVTIDGVGNRQGCLIPVAEGMQIEIQKGKREIGK
;
A
#
# COMPACT_ATOMS: atom_id res chain seq x y z
N MET A 1 1.99 0.25 -16.63
CA MET A 1 2.72 -0.24 -15.43
C MET A 1 3.29 0.97 -14.73
N PHE A 2 3.00 1.16 -13.44
CA PHE A 2 3.51 2.31 -12.69
C PHE A 2 5.02 2.15 -12.54
N LYS A 3 5.79 3.13 -13.00
CA LYS A 3 7.25 3.11 -12.96
C LYS A 3 7.75 4.39 -12.35
N ARG A 4 8.77 4.27 -11.51
CA ARG A 4 9.47 5.43 -10.97
C ARG A 4 10.29 6.10 -12.06
N SER A 5 10.43 7.41 -11.98
CA SER A 5 11.38 8.14 -12.80
C SER A 5 12.80 7.70 -12.45
N GLU A 6 13.64 7.52 -13.47
CA GLU A 6 15.07 7.21 -13.29
C GLU A 6 15.82 8.35 -12.57
N GLN A 7 15.25 9.56 -12.58
CA GLN A 7 15.81 10.74 -11.92
C GLN A 7 15.46 10.83 -10.42
N ASP A 8 14.61 9.94 -9.90
CA ASP A 8 14.22 9.95 -8.49
C ASP A 8 15.38 9.49 -7.59
N LYS A 9 16.09 10.46 -7.01
CA LYS A 9 17.24 10.26 -6.10
C LYS A 9 16.86 10.35 -4.62
N ARG A 10 15.57 10.37 -4.28
CA ARG A 10 15.16 10.39 -2.87
C ARG A 10 15.73 9.18 -2.11
N PRO A 11 16.06 9.33 -0.82
CA PRO A 11 16.55 8.21 0.00
C PRO A 11 15.63 6.99 -0.08
N GLN A 12 16.20 5.79 -0.07
CA GLN A 12 15.41 4.57 0.01
C GLN A 12 15.00 4.31 1.46
N VAL A 13 13.81 3.74 1.61
CA VAL A 13 13.37 3.14 2.87
C VAL A 13 12.90 1.73 2.59
N GLN A 14 13.17 0.80 3.50
CA GLN A 14 12.69 -0.58 3.40
C GLN A 14 11.37 -0.72 4.14
N ILE A 15 10.35 -1.21 3.43
CA ILE A 15 9.06 -1.61 3.99
C ILE A 15 8.87 -3.11 3.76
N PHE A 16 7.90 -3.71 4.45
CA PHE A 16 7.56 -5.12 4.29
C PHE A 16 6.12 -5.25 3.82
N VAL A 17 5.89 -5.92 2.69
CA VAL A 17 4.57 -6.14 2.11
C VAL A 17 4.28 -7.63 2.13
N ASP A 18 3.30 -8.04 2.93
CA ASP A 18 2.99 -9.45 3.20
C ASP A 18 4.25 -10.25 3.61
N GLY A 19 5.10 -9.62 4.44
CA GLY A 19 6.38 -10.18 4.91
C GLY A 19 7.55 -10.09 3.92
N VAL A 20 7.34 -9.62 2.70
CA VAL A 20 8.39 -9.47 1.68
C VAL A 20 8.98 -8.07 1.72
N ALA A 21 10.31 -7.96 1.79
CA ALA A 21 11.00 -6.68 1.75
C ALA A 21 10.80 -5.96 0.40
N VAL A 22 10.36 -4.71 0.44
CA VAL A 22 10.15 -3.84 -0.72
C VAL A 22 10.89 -2.53 -0.50
N ALA A 23 11.69 -2.14 -1.50
CA ALA A 23 12.34 -0.84 -1.51
C ALA A 23 11.36 0.25 -1.95
N ALA A 24 11.13 1.24 -1.09
CA ALA A 24 10.36 2.44 -1.38
C ALA A 24 11.26 3.69 -1.34
N ARG A 25 10.70 4.86 -1.67
CA ARG A 25 11.39 6.14 -1.53
C ARG A 25 10.78 6.92 -0.38
N GLN A 26 11.62 7.60 0.38
CA GLN A 26 11.17 8.49 1.43
C GLN A 26 10.17 9.51 0.86
N GLY A 27 9.04 9.70 1.56
CA GLY A 27 7.96 10.59 1.14
C GLY A 27 6.98 9.99 0.14
N ASP A 28 7.19 8.77 -0.34
CA ASP A 28 6.11 8.04 -1.02
C ASP A 28 4.95 7.80 -0.07
N THR A 29 3.73 7.78 -0.62
CA THR A 29 2.61 7.16 0.08
C THR A 29 2.71 5.65 -0.01
N VAL A 30 2.12 4.92 0.95
CA VAL A 30 2.06 3.46 0.92
C VAL A 30 1.49 2.96 -0.42
N SER A 31 0.44 3.61 -0.96
CA SER A 31 -0.11 3.26 -2.27
C SER A 31 0.88 3.45 -3.41
N ALA A 32 1.64 4.54 -3.44
CA ALA A 32 2.65 4.77 -4.48
C ALA A 32 3.79 3.75 -4.40
N ALA A 33 4.23 3.42 -3.17
CA ALA A 33 5.24 2.40 -2.94
C ALA A 33 4.78 1.01 -3.41
N LEU A 34 3.54 0.64 -3.07
CA LEU A 34 2.91 -0.62 -3.50
C LEU A 34 2.78 -0.70 -5.03
N LEU A 35 2.30 0.35 -5.69
CA LEU A 35 2.16 0.39 -7.15
C LEU A 35 3.51 0.32 -7.88
N ALA A 36 4.58 0.84 -7.29
CA ALA A 36 5.93 0.76 -7.83
C ALA A 36 6.64 -0.56 -7.53
N SER A 37 6.08 -1.41 -6.66
CA SER A 37 6.62 -2.73 -6.34
C SER A 37 6.25 -3.76 -7.42
N SER A 38 6.92 -4.90 -7.42
CA SER A 38 6.58 -6.04 -8.27
C SER A 38 5.48 -6.95 -7.69
N GLN A 39 4.91 -6.59 -6.53
CA GLN A 39 3.95 -7.42 -5.80
C GLN A 39 2.52 -7.28 -6.38
N ASP A 40 1.68 -8.29 -6.17
CA ASP A 40 0.23 -8.13 -6.40
C ASP A 40 -0.41 -7.37 -5.25
N VAL A 41 -0.55 -6.06 -5.44
CA VAL A 41 -1.05 -5.14 -4.42
C VAL A 41 -2.56 -4.93 -4.48
N ARG A 42 -3.28 -5.78 -5.24
CA ARG A 42 -4.73 -5.69 -5.34
C ARG A 42 -5.40 -6.17 -4.05
N ARG A 43 -6.12 -5.26 -3.39
CA ARG A 43 -7.06 -5.66 -2.34
C ARG A 43 -8.28 -6.34 -2.95
N SER A 44 -9.05 -7.08 -2.16
CA SER A 44 -10.37 -7.56 -2.57
C SER A 44 -11.48 -6.79 -1.85
N THR A 45 -12.58 -6.48 -2.54
CA THR A 45 -13.73 -5.80 -1.92
C THR A 45 -14.46 -6.71 -0.93
N ALA A 46 -15.03 -6.13 0.12
CA ALA A 46 -15.68 -6.87 1.20
C ALA A 46 -16.90 -7.69 0.78
N VAL A 47 -17.63 -7.26 -0.26
CA VAL A 47 -18.89 -7.89 -0.69
C VAL A 47 -18.67 -8.85 -1.85
N SER A 48 -18.10 -8.37 -2.95
CA SER A 48 -17.96 -9.15 -4.18
C SER A 48 -16.60 -9.82 -4.37
N GLY A 49 -15.63 -9.55 -3.48
CA GLY A 49 -14.25 -10.02 -3.65
C GLY A 49 -13.52 -9.41 -4.84
N ALA A 50 -14.09 -8.42 -5.52
CA ALA A 50 -13.53 -7.83 -6.73
C ALA A 50 -12.15 -7.21 -6.45
N PRO A 51 -11.14 -7.45 -7.30
CA PRO A 51 -9.82 -6.89 -7.11
C PRO A 51 -9.83 -5.38 -7.36
N ARG A 52 -9.17 -4.62 -6.49
CA ARG A 52 -9.05 -3.16 -6.59
C ARG A 52 -7.62 -2.69 -6.40
N LEU A 53 -7.25 -1.67 -7.18
CA LEU A 53 -6.03 -0.90 -7.04
C LEU A 53 -6.35 0.52 -6.57
N PRO A 54 -5.38 1.24 -5.97
CA PRO A 54 -5.51 2.67 -5.72
C PRO A 54 -5.94 3.42 -6.98
N TYR A 55 -7.03 4.19 -6.90
CA TYR A 55 -7.59 4.93 -8.03
C TYR A 55 -7.44 6.45 -7.83
N CYS A 56 -8.08 7.02 -6.81
CA CYS A 56 -8.14 8.47 -6.64
C CYS A 56 -6.85 9.12 -6.12
N MET A 57 -6.01 8.36 -5.38
CA MET A 57 -4.83 8.87 -4.67
C MET A 57 -5.09 10.07 -3.72
N MET A 58 -6.34 10.30 -3.31
CA MET A 58 -6.76 11.45 -2.49
C MET A 58 -7.62 11.07 -1.29
N GLY A 59 -7.78 9.78 -1.00
CA GLY A 59 -8.55 9.31 0.16
C GLY A 59 -10.07 9.28 -0.01
N VAL A 60 -10.60 9.33 -1.23
CA VAL A 60 -12.06 9.35 -1.47
C VAL A 60 -12.65 8.02 -1.95
N CYS A 61 -11.88 7.21 -2.68
CA CYS A 61 -12.40 5.98 -3.31
C CYS A 61 -12.37 4.73 -2.42
N PHE A 62 -11.58 4.73 -1.34
CA PHE A 62 -11.34 3.57 -0.47
C PHE A 62 -10.82 2.30 -1.18
N ASP A 63 -10.30 2.42 -2.40
CA ASP A 63 -9.75 1.28 -3.14
C ASP A 63 -8.29 0.95 -2.78
N CYS A 64 -7.66 1.76 -1.93
CA CYS A 64 -6.28 1.62 -1.45
C CYS A 64 -6.18 1.09 0.00
N LEU A 65 -7.24 0.46 0.51
CA LEU A 65 -7.25 -0.03 1.89
C LEU A 65 -6.24 -1.15 2.10
N VAL A 66 -5.43 -1.00 3.15
CA VAL A 66 -4.40 -1.93 3.60
C VAL A 66 -4.39 -2.01 5.14
N THR A 67 -3.73 -3.02 5.68
CA THR A 67 -3.32 -3.04 7.09
C THR A 67 -1.92 -2.47 7.19
N ILE A 68 -1.68 -1.55 8.12
CA ILE A 68 -0.36 -0.97 8.39
C ILE A 68 -0.08 -1.15 9.88
N ASP A 69 1.04 -1.81 10.20
CA ASP A 69 1.51 -2.07 11.56
C ASP A 69 0.40 -2.66 12.45
N GLY A 70 -0.32 -3.64 11.90
CA GLY A 70 -1.43 -4.32 12.56
C GLY A 70 -2.77 -3.57 12.55
N VAL A 71 -2.83 -2.32 12.09
CA VAL A 71 -4.08 -1.54 12.02
C VAL A 71 -4.69 -1.63 10.62
N GLY A 72 -5.89 -2.18 10.51
CA GLY A 72 -6.62 -2.38 9.26
C GLY A 72 -7.36 -1.14 8.74
N ASN A 73 -7.95 -1.24 7.55
CA ASN A 73 -8.70 -0.16 6.87
C ASN A 73 -7.92 1.16 6.74
N ARG A 74 -6.59 1.11 6.60
CA ARG A 74 -5.78 2.31 6.41
C ARG A 74 -5.82 2.72 4.95
N GLN A 75 -6.06 3.99 4.71
CA GLN A 75 -6.02 4.56 3.37
C GLN A 75 -4.56 4.77 2.98
N GLY A 76 -3.95 3.76 2.35
CA GLY A 76 -2.52 3.79 2.02
C GLY A 76 -2.11 4.96 1.11
N CYS A 77 -3.07 5.62 0.45
CA CYS A 77 -2.78 6.81 -0.37
C CYS A 77 -2.58 8.09 0.45
N LEU A 78 -2.91 8.09 1.74
CA LEU A 78 -2.76 9.25 2.63
C LEU A 78 -1.60 9.09 3.62
N ILE A 79 -0.99 7.91 3.68
CA ILE A 79 0.01 7.58 4.69
C ILE A 79 1.38 7.48 4.01
N PRO A 80 2.38 8.30 4.41
CA PRO A 80 3.73 8.16 3.91
C PRO A 80 4.38 6.87 4.45
N VAL A 81 5.24 6.26 3.64
CA VAL A 81 6.04 5.11 4.08
C VAL A 81 7.09 5.53 5.13
N ALA A 82 7.41 4.62 6.03
CA ALA A 82 8.49 4.75 6.99
C ALA A 82 9.35 3.47 7.02
N GLU A 83 10.59 3.59 7.45
CA GLU A 83 11.51 2.45 7.57
C GLU A 83 10.92 1.36 8.48
N GLY A 84 11.01 0.11 8.04
CA GLY A 84 10.54 -1.06 8.79
C GLY A 84 9.03 -1.28 8.81
N MET A 85 8.23 -0.41 8.17
CA MET A 85 6.77 -0.47 8.18
C MET A 85 6.25 -1.81 7.66
N GLN A 86 5.30 -2.41 8.40
CA GLN A 86 4.66 -3.69 8.05
C GLN A 86 3.32 -3.43 7.37
N ILE A 87 3.18 -3.89 6.14
CA ILE A 87 1.98 -3.66 5.31
C ILE A 87 1.42 -5.01 4.90
N GLU A 88 0.12 -5.21 5.09
CA GLU A 88 -0.60 -6.37 4.57
C GLU A 88 -1.66 -5.92 3.56
N ILE A 89 -1.74 -6.64 2.43
CA ILE A 89 -2.78 -6.37 1.43
C ILE A 89 -4.12 -6.85 1.97
N GLN A 90 -5.03 -5.91 2.22
CA GLN A 90 -6.33 -6.25 2.81
C GLN A 90 -7.16 -7.11 1.86
N LYS A 91 -7.66 -8.24 2.37
CA LYS A 91 -8.57 -9.12 1.64
C LYS A 91 -9.96 -9.04 2.28
N GLY A 92 -10.94 -8.53 1.53
CA GLY A 92 -12.31 -8.44 1.97
C GLY A 92 -12.56 -7.36 3.03
N LYS A 93 -13.39 -7.70 4.02
CA LYS A 93 -13.72 -6.82 5.15
C LYS A 93 -12.56 -6.73 6.14
N ARG A 94 -12.55 -5.66 6.95
CA ARG A 94 -11.61 -5.54 8.08
C ARG A 94 -11.88 -6.64 9.10
N GLU A 95 -10.83 -7.25 9.62
CA GLU A 95 -10.88 -8.18 10.75
C GLU A 95 -10.98 -7.41 12.08
N ILE A 96 -11.74 -7.94 13.04
CA ILE A 96 -11.83 -7.33 14.38
C ILE A 96 -10.57 -7.68 15.16
N GLY A 97 -9.85 -6.69 15.67
CA GLY A 97 -8.58 -6.87 16.40
C GLY A 97 -7.33 -6.52 15.57
N LYS A 98 -7.52 -6.30 14.27
CA LYS A 98 -6.70 -5.40 13.46
C LYS A 98 -7.42 -4.05 13.35
#